data_AF-A0A4S9BW45-F1
#
_entry.id   AF-A0A4S9BW45-F1
#
_cell.length_a   1.000
_cell.length_b   1.000
_cell.length_c   1.000
_cell.angle_alpha   90.00
_cell.angle_beta   90.00
_cell.angle_gamma   90.00
#
_symmetry.space_group_name_H-M   'P 1'
#
loop_
_entity.id
_entity.type
_entity.pdbx_description
1 polymer ?
#
loop_
_entity_poly.entity_id
_entity_poly.type
_entity_poly.pdbx_seq_one_letter_code
_entity_poly.pdbx_strand_id
1 'polypeptide(L)'
;MQPPPLPPKPSSPRPPPPAPAEPLKNSLEYRMLCVGVNLAWKKLDEYYQKTDQSLVYVAAVVLHPGLKWKYIEKVWRDRPAWIVQARRNVEDLWQEYASLPITEEDK
;
A
#
# COMPACT_ATOMS: atom_id res chain seq x y z
N MET A 1 68.11 5.16 -0.25
CA MET A 1 67.07 4.41 -0.99
C MET A 1 65.87 5.31 -1.17
N GLN A 2 65.62 5.82 -2.38
CA GLN A 2 64.38 6.55 -2.69
C GLN A 2 63.36 5.55 -3.25
N PRO A 3 62.09 5.60 -2.82
CA PRO A 3 61.05 4.76 -3.40
C PRO A 3 60.79 5.18 -4.86
N PRO A 4 60.39 4.25 -5.73
CA PRO A 4 60.11 4.54 -7.14
C PRO A 4 58.91 5.48 -7.30
N PRO A 5 58.86 6.30 -8.38
CA PRO A 5 57.75 7.21 -8.63
C PRO A 5 56.45 6.43 -8.87
N LEU A 6 55.37 6.88 -8.21
CA LEU A 6 54.03 6.31 -8.36
C LEU A 6 53.57 6.40 -9.83
N PRO A 7 52.83 5.40 -10.35
CA PRO A 7 52.22 5.50 -11.67
C PRO A 7 51.24 6.68 -11.72
N PRO A 8 51.05 7.33 -12.89
CA PRO A 8 50.03 8.37 -13.02
C PRO A 8 48.68 7.77 -12.62
N LYS A 9 47.98 8.45 -11.70
CA LYS A 9 46.59 8.10 -11.36
C LYS A 9 45.79 7.96 -12.65
N PRO A 10 44.92 6.93 -12.78
CA PRO A 10 44.02 6.84 -13.93
C PRO A 10 43.26 8.16 -14.03
N SER A 11 43.36 8.81 -15.18
CA SER A 11 42.64 10.04 -15.47
C SER A 11 41.18 9.81 -15.13
N SER A 12 40.64 10.60 -14.20
CA SER A 12 39.25 10.48 -13.75
C SER A 12 38.32 10.31 -14.95
N PRO A 13 37.31 9.42 -14.90
CA PRO A 13 36.32 9.33 -15.95
C PRO A 13 35.78 10.74 -16.24
N ARG A 14 35.71 11.11 -17.52
CA ARG A 14 35.05 12.34 -17.97
C ARG A 14 33.71 12.45 -17.21
N PRO A 15 33.39 13.58 -16.58
CA PRO A 15 32.08 13.74 -15.96
C PRO A 15 31.02 13.41 -17.00
N PRO A 16 29.97 12.63 -16.65
CA PRO A 16 28.90 12.39 -17.60
C PRO A 16 28.44 13.74 -18.17
N PRO A 17 28.13 13.83 -19.48
CA PRO A 17 27.51 15.03 -20.01
C PRO A 17 26.33 15.38 -19.08
N PRO A 18 26.13 16.66 -18.71
CA PRO A 18 24.99 17.02 -17.88
C PRO A 18 23.77 16.42 -18.57
N ALA A 19 23.09 15.51 -17.86
CA ALA A 19 21.85 14.92 -18.34
C ALA A 19 21.02 16.07 -18.91
N PRO A 20 20.39 15.92 -20.10
CA PRO A 20 19.59 16.99 -20.68
C PRO A 20 18.71 17.52 -19.56
N ALA A 21 18.98 18.76 -19.13
CA ALA A 21 18.39 19.30 -17.91
C ALA A 21 16.90 19.03 -18.04
N GLU A 22 16.32 18.14 -17.23
CA GLU A 22 14.88 17.88 -17.27
C GLU A 22 14.24 19.15 -16.69
N PRO A 23 13.90 20.18 -17.49
CA PRO A 23 13.59 21.50 -16.94
C PRO A 23 12.22 21.48 -16.25
N LEU A 24 11.49 20.38 -16.42
CA LEU A 24 10.16 20.17 -15.89
C LEU A 24 10.17 19.85 -14.39
N LYS A 25 11.14 19.10 -13.86
CA LYS A 25 11.10 18.66 -12.45
C LYS A 25 11.26 19.81 -11.44
N ASN A 26 11.89 20.91 -11.84
CA ASN A 26 12.04 22.11 -11.01
C ASN A 26 10.99 23.19 -11.31
N SER A 27 10.11 22.96 -12.29
CA SER A 27 9.05 23.88 -12.65
C SER A 27 8.02 23.98 -11.52
N LEU A 28 7.46 25.18 -11.33
CA LEU A 28 6.35 25.40 -10.40
C LEU A 28 5.17 24.46 -10.74
N GLU A 29 4.90 24.27 -12.03
CA GLU A 29 3.85 23.39 -12.56
C GLU A 29 4.03 21.94 -12.08
N TYR A 30 5.25 21.42 -12.13
CA TYR A 30 5.54 20.05 -11.70
C TYR A 30 5.38 19.91 -10.18
N ARG A 31 5.86 20.89 -9.41
CA ARG A 31 5.66 20.89 -7.95
C ARG A 31 4.19 20.95 -7.58
N MET A 32 3.41 21.79 -8.26
CA MET A 32 1.96 21.89 -8.03
C MET A 32 1.23 20.60 -8.39
N LEU A 33 1.58 19.97 -9.53
CA LEU A 33 1.03 18.67 -9.92
C LEU A 33 1.37 17.58 -8.90
N CYS A 34 2.63 17.47 -8.48
CA CYS A 34 3.06 16.49 -7.49
C CYS A 34 2.34 16.71 -6.14
N VAL A 35 2.21 17.96 -5.68
CA VAL A 35 1.46 18.28 -4.45
C VAL A 35 0.00 17.87 -4.59
N GLY A 36 -0.64 18.17 -5.72
CA GLY A 36 -2.02 17.78 -6.00
C GLY A 36 -2.23 16.26 -5.99
N VAL A 37 -1.35 15.52 -6.66
CA VAL A 37 -1.35 14.04 -6.68
C VAL A 37 -1.14 13.47 -5.28
N ASN A 38 -0.20 14.01 -4.51
CA ASN A 38 0.03 13.57 -3.13
C ASN A 38 -1.17 13.84 -2.23
N LEU A 39 -1.84 14.98 -2.39
CA LEU A 39 -3.08 15.29 -1.65
C LEU A 39 -4.20 14.33 -2.01
N ALA A 40 -4.40 14.06 -3.30
CA ALA A 40 -5.39 13.10 -3.78
C ALA A 40 -5.12 11.71 -3.20
N TRP A 41 -3.84 11.29 -3.18
CA TRP A 41 -3.45 10.00 -2.63
C TRP A 41 -3.68 9.92 -1.12
N LYS A 42 -3.33 10.98 -0.37
CA LYS A 42 -3.65 11.07 1.06
C LYS A 42 -5.16 10.96 1.32
N LYS A 43 -5.97 11.56 0.45
CA LYS A 43 -7.42 11.51 0.60
C LYS A 43 -7.99 10.13 0.29
N LEU A 44 -7.50 9.49 -0.77
CA LEU A 44 -7.84 8.10 -1.10
C LEU A 44 -7.46 7.16 0.04
N ASP A 45 -6.25 7.28 0.59
CA ASP A 45 -5.80 6.49 1.74
C ASP A 45 -6.72 6.66 2.95
N GLU A 46 -7.19 7.88 3.23
CA GLU A 46 -8.18 8.14 4.29
C GLU A 46 -9.52 7.39 4.04
N TYR A 47 -9.98 7.34 2.79
CA TYR A 47 -11.22 6.61 2.45
C TYR A 47 -11.01 5.10 2.50
N TYR A 48 -9.91 4.59 1.96
CA TYR A 48 -9.60 3.16 2.03
C TYR A 48 -9.46 2.67 3.48
N GLN A 49 -8.83 3.46 4.36
CA GLN A 49 -8.77 3.13 5.78
C GLN A 49 -10.16 3.04 6.43
N LYS A 50 -11.15 3.84 5.99
CA LYS A 50 -12.53 3.76 6.48
C LYS A 50 -13.26 2.55 5.92
N THR A 51 -13.02 2.21 4.65
CA THR A 51 -13.59 1.01 4.03
C THR A 51 -13.02 -0.26 4.65
N ASP A 52 -11.72 -0.28 4.97
CA ASP A 52 -11.08 -1.37 5.69
C ASP A 52 -11.64 -1.55 7.11
N GLN A 53 -12.16 -0.50 7.73
CA GLN A 53 -12.85 -0.61 9.02
C GLN A 53 -14.25 -1.26 8.92
N SER A 54 -14.81 -1.39 7.72
CA SER A 54 -16.09 -2.05 7.51
C SER A 54 -15.95 -3.58 7.55
N LEU A 55 -16.70 -4.20 8.46
CA LEU A 55 -16.73 -5.66 8.66
C LEU A 55 -17.18 -6.41 7.43
N VAL A 56 -18.01 -5.78 6.60
CA VAL A 56 -18.53 -6.32 5.35
C VAL A 56 -17.40 -6.56 4.34
N TYR A 57 -16.41 -5.66 4.28
CA TYR A 57 -15.26 -5.83 3.41
C TYR A 57 -14.40 -7.02 3.86
N VAL A 58 -14.14 -7.13 5.16
CA VAL A 58 -13.39 -8.26 5.74
C VAL A 58 -14.12 -9.58 5.50
N ALA A 59 -15.43 -9.64 5.74
CA ALA A 59 -16.25 -10.82 5.50
C ALA A 59 -16.23 -11.24 4.03
N ALA A 60 -16.36 -10.29 3.10
CA ALA A 60 -16.29 -10.56 1.66
C ALA A 60 -14.92 -11.11 1.22
N VAL A 61 -13.84 -10.57 1.78
CA VAL A 61 -12.47 -11.08 1.53
C VAL A 61 -12.36 -12.52 2.01
N VAL A 62 -12.80 -12.83 3.23
CA VAL A 62 -12.73 -14.18 3.82
C VAL A 62 -13.59 -15.20 3.08
N LEU A 63 -14.72 -14.76 2.49
CA LEU A 63 -15.61 -15.60 1.71
C LEU A 63 -14.98 -16.05 0.39
N HIS A 64 -14.00 -15.32 -0.14
CA HIS A 64 -13.34 -15.69 -1.39
C HIS A 64 -12.35 -16.85 -1.16
N PRO A 65 -12.50 -18.01 -1.84
CA PRO A 65 -11.68 -19.21 -1.59
C PRO A 65 -10.16 -19.03 -1.84
N GLY A 66 -9.76 -18.01 -2.60
CA GLY A 66 -8.37 -17.63 -2.87
C GLY A 66 -7.81 -16.59 -1.89
N LEU A 67 -8.65 -15.77 -1.28
CA LEU A 67 -8.25 -14.78 -0.28
C LEU A 67 -8.69 -15.26 1.10
N LYS A 68 -7.77 -15.90 1.82
CA LYS A 68 -8.04 -16.37 3.20
C LYS A 68 -7.65 -15.30 4.22
N TRP A 69 -7.86 -15.60 5.49
CA TRP A 69 -7.27 -14.86 6.61
C TRP A 69 -5.76 -14.59 6.45
N LYS A 70 -5.03 -15.48 5.76
CA LYS A 70 -3.60 -15.29 5.43
C LYS A 70 -3.31 -14.03 4.61
N TYR A 71 -4.25 -13.59 3.77
CA TYR A 71 -4.11 -12.35 3.01
C TYR A 71 -4.25 -11.14 3.93
N ILE A 72 -5.26 -11.16 4.80
CA ILE A 72 -5.49 -10.09 5.79
C ILE A 72 -4.29 -10.00 6.75
N GLU A 73 -3.80 -11.14 7.22
CA GLU A 73 -2.58 -11.23 8.04
C GLU A 73 -1.33 -10.78 7.30
N LYS A 74 -1.31 -10.74 5.96
CA LYS A 74 -0.18 -10.25 5.17
C LYS A 74 -0.26 -8.75 4.90
N VAL A 75 -1.46 -8.23 4.63
CA VAL A 75 -1.68 -6.82 4.29
C VAL A 75 -1.72 -5.94 5.55
N TRP A 76 -2.35 -6.41 6.64
CA TRP A 76 -2.47 -5.67 7.90
C TRP A 76 -1.52 -6.17 9.00
N ARG A 77 -0.32 -6.63 8.63
CA ARG A 77 0.71 -7.10 9.59
C ARG A 77 1.02 -6.07 10.67
N ASP A 78 0.98 -4.79 10.30
CA ASP A 78 1.31 -3.67 11.18
C ASP A 78 0.20 -3.38 12.21
N ARG A 79 -0.97 -4.04 12.11
CA ARG A 79 -2.13 -3.82 13.00
C ARG A 79 -2.72 -5.16 13.50
N PRO A 80 -1.98 -5.92 14.33
CA PRO A 80 -2.44 -7.24 14.80
C PRO A 80 -3.69 -7.15 15.69
N ALA A 81 -3.85 -6.09 16.49
CA ALA A 81 -5.02 -5.88 17.33
C ALA A 81 -6.32 -5.74 16.50
N TRP A 82 -6.22 -5.05 15.35
CA TRP A 82 -7.35 -4.89 14.44
C TRP A 82 -7.76 -6.23 13.81
N ILE A 83 -6.81 -7.09 13.45
CA ILE A 83 -7.10 -8.41 12.88
C ILE A 83 -7.91 -9.28 13.86
N VAL A 84 -7.54 -9.26 15.14
CA VAL A 84 -8.26 -10.01 16.18
C VAL A 84 -9.69 -9.51 16.34
N GLN A 85 -9.87 -8.18 16.35
CA GLN A 85 -11.20 -7.57 16.43
C GLN A 85 -12.03 -7.86 15.18
N ALA A 86 -11.42 -7.75 13.99
CA ALA A 86 -12.07 -8.06 12.71
C ALA A 86 -12.54 -9.53 12.64
N ARG A 87 -11.76 -10.48 13.17
CA ARG A 87 -12.18 -11.90 13.25
C ARG A 87 -13.44 -12.08 14.09
N ARG A 88 -13.47 -11.51 15.31
CA ARG A 88 -14.64 -11.58 16.20
C ARG A 88 -15.87 -10.98 15.53
N ASN A 89 -15.70 -9.80 14.97
CA ASN A 89 -16.79 -9.08 14.35
C ASN A 89 -17.36 -9.80 13.10
N VAL A 90 -16.52 -10.49 12.32
CA VAL A 90 -16.97 -11.33 11.20
C VAL A 90 -17.71 -12.57 11.70
N GLU A 91 -17.26 -13.16 12.82
CA GLU A 91 -17.95 -14.28 13.45
C GLU A 91 -19.33 -13.87 13.99
N ASP A 92 -19.42 -12.72 14.66
CA ASP A 92 -20.70 -12.15 15.12
C ASP A 92 -21.66 -11.87 13.95
N LEU A 93 -21.15 -11.26 12.86
CA LEU A 93 -21.93 -11.03 11.65
C LEU A 93 -22.47 -12.35 11.07
N TRP A 94 -21.63 -13.39 11.05
CA TRP A 94 -22.06 -14.71 10.57
C TRP A 94 -23.13 -15.34 11.46
N GLN A 95 -23.02 -15.20 12.78
CA GLN A 95 -24.07 -15.67 13.70
C GLN A 95 -25.39 -14.95 13.47
N GLU A 96 -25.35 -13.64 13.23
CA GLU A 96 -26.54 -12.85 12.89
C GLU A 96 -27.20 -13.39 11.62
N TYR A 97 -26.44 -13.55 10.53
CA TYR A 97 -26.96 -14.11 9.27
C TYR A 97 -27.44 -15.56 9.41
N ALA A 98 -26.76 -16.40 10.19
CA ALA A 98 -27.17 -17.79 10.42
C ALA A 98 -28.45 -17.90 11.25
N SER A 99 -28.74 -16.91 12.10
CA SER A 99 -29.94 -16.85 12.93
C SER A 99 -31.18 -16.34 12.18
N LEU A 100 -31.01 -15.77 10.99
CA LEU A 100 -32.13 -15.31 10.18
C LEU A 100 -32.93 -16.53 9.67
N PRO A 101 -34.26 -16.56 9.87
CA PRO A 101 -35.08 -17.60 9.29
C PRO A 101 -34.97 -17.51 7.77
N ILE A 102 -34.56 -18.60 7.14
CA ILE A 102 -34.57 -18.72 5.68
C ILE A 102 -36.05 -18.77 5.28
N THR A 103 -36.60 -17.64 4.86
CA THR A 103 -37.95 -17.61 4.28
C THR A 103 -37.87 -18.31 2.92
N GLU A 104 -38.50 -19.48 2.82
CA GLU A 104 -38.61 -20.28 1.60
C GLU A 104 -39.56 -19.62 0.56
N GLU A 105 -39.29 -18.38 0.13
CA GLU A 105 -40.07 -17.72 -0.95
C GLU A 105 -39.37 -17.71 -2.32
N ASP A 106 -38.16 -18.28 -2.43
CA ASP A 106 -37.42 -18.41 -3.71
C ASP A 106 -37.13 -19.89 -4.05
N LYS A 107 -38.19 -20.69 -4.25
CA LYS A 107 -38.11 -22.02 -4.88
C LYS A 107 -38.86 -22.07 -6.20
#